data_AF-A0A8H6B882-F1
#
_entry.id   AF-A0A8H6B882-F1
#
_cell.length_a   1.000
_cell.length_b   1.000
_cell.length_c   1.000
_cell.angle_alpha   90.00
_cell.angle_beta   90.00
_cell.angle_gamma   90.00
#
_symmetry.space_group_name_H-M   'P 1'
#
loop_
_entity.id
_entity.type
_entity.pdbx_description
1 polymer ?
#
loop_
_entity_poly.entity_id
_entity_poly.type
_entity_poly.pdbx_seq_one_letter_code
_entity_poly.pdbx_strand_id
1 'polypeptide(L)'
;MTFGKKFREDKFLFPKDATPINHGSYGAVPKRVYETYKKWLHKDFQFPDEFMHFFQAQEMEKSLKVVSKLVNTDYKNLAFVPNATSGVNVVFRSFPFQKGDTIVISSVIYDACGNTIDFAARRNGVNLKIVDITFPMSEKTVLSRFEATFKQVLGNKEKPGLRLFVSTMQYAQCQAAGCHLRESPNCVADMEL
;
A
#
# COMPACT_ATOMS: atom_id res chain seq x y z
N MET A 1 18.81 -22.89 -2.05
CA MET A 1 19.39 -21.63 -1.54
C MET A 1 18.88 -21.43 -0.12
N THR A 2 19.73 -21.08 0.84
CA THR A 2 19.37 -21.06 2.27
C THR A 2 19.21 -19.63 2.76
N PHE A 3 18.12 -19.33 3.49
CA PHE A 3 17.91 -18.03 4.14
C PHE A 3 18.90 -17.79 5.31
N GLY A 4 18.90 -16.57 5.85
CA GLY A 4 19.72 -16.18 7.01
C GLY A 4 20.96 -15.36 6.66
N LYS A 5 21.98 -15.37 7.54
CA LYS A 5 23.17 -14.51 7.44
C LYS A 5 23.91 -14.66 6.11
N LYS A 6 24.08 -15.89 5.61
CA LYS A 6 24.73 -16.15 4.32
C LYS A 6 23.96 -15.54 3.16
N PHE A 7 22.62 -15.63 3.15
CA PHE A 7 21.78 -14.99 2.13
C PHE A 7 21.92 -13.47 2.15
N ARG A 8 21.96 -12.86 3.36
CA ARG A 8 22.23 -11.43 3.54
C ARG A 8 23.56 -11.03 2.88
N GLU A 9 24.65 -11.72 3.21
CA GLU A 9 25.99 -11.42 2.71
C GLU A 9 26.12 -11.63 1.19
N ASP A 10 25.57 -12.74 0.69
CA ASP A 10 25.64 -13.09 -0.72
C ASP A 10 24.80 -12.16 -1.58
N LYS A 11 23.58 -11.81 -1.13
CA LYS A 11 22.55 -11.21 -1.99
C LYS A 11 22.29 -9.73 -1.76
N PHE A 12 22.76 -9.11 -0.67
CA PHE A 12 22.50 -7.69 -0.38
C PHE A 12 23.78 -6.87 -0.23
N LEU A 13 23.67 -5.56 -0.44
CA LEU A 13 24.77 -4.59 -0.34
C LEU A 13 24.89 -3.98 1.06
N PHE A 14 24.42 -4.66 2.11
CA PHE A 14 24.48 -4.09 3.44
C PHE A 14 25.93 -3.93 3.92
N PRO A 15 26.21 -2.88 4.70
CA PRO A 15 27.51 -2.72 5.33
C PRO A 15 27.79 -3.88 6.30
N LYS A 16 29.08 -4.17 6.55
CA LYS A 16 29.49 -5.30 7.41
C LYS A 16 29.33 -4.99 8.89
N ASP A 17 29.36 -3.71 9.26
CA ASP A 17 29.33 -3.16 10.62
C ASP A 17 27.94 -2.72 11.07
N ALA A 18 26.90 -2.82 10.23
CA ALA A 18 25.52 -2.54 10.62
C ALA A 18 24.57 -3.69 10.32
N THR A 19 23.60 -3.89 11.21
CA THR A 19 22.50 -4.84 11.03
C THR A 19 21.19 -4.09 10.88
N PRO A 20 20.64 -3.94 9.65
CA PRO A 20 19.35 -3.31 9.46
C PRO A 20 18.24 -4.16 10.08
N ILE A 21 17.59 -3.61 11.11
CA ILE A 21 16.48 -4.28 11.83
C ILE A 21 15.10 -3.75 11.41
N ASN A 22 15.05 -2.69 10.59
CA ASN A 22 13.80 -2.08 10.12
C ASN A 22 13.70 -2.11 8.59
N HIS A 23 13.53 -3.32 8.03
CA HIS A 23 13.31 -3.47 6.59
C HIS A 23 11.95 -2.92 6.14
N GLY A 24 10.98 -2.80 7.04
CA GLY A 24 9.61 -2.37 6.74
C GLY A 24 9.46 -0.88 6.36
N SER A 25 10.43 -0.01 6.67
CA SER A 25 10.35 1.41 6.28
C SER A 25 10.75 1.66 4.82
N TYR A 26 12.01 1.41 4.47
CA TYR A 26 12.56 1.76 3.15
C TYR A 26 12.98 0.54 2.32
N GLY A 27 12.88 -0.67 2.88
CA GLY A 27 13.28 -1.90 2.22
C GLY A 27 14.80 -2.03 2.05
N ALA A 28 15.17 -3.03 1.24
CA ALA A 28 16.53 -3.23 0.76
C ALA A 28 16.49 -3.93 -0.59
N VAL A 29 17.41 -3.56 -1.48
CA VAL A 29 17.44 -4.07 -2.85
C VAL A 29 18.50 -5.17 -2.96
N PRO A 30 18.15 -6.38 -3.41
CA PRO A 30 19.15 -7.42 -3.69
C PRO A 30 20.12 -6.97 -4.79
N LYS A 31 21.39 -7.38 -4.70
CA LYS A 31 22.47 -7.10 -5.66
C LYS A 31 22.02 -7.31 -7.11
N ARG A 32 21.36 -8.43 -7.39
CA ARG A 32 20.86 -8.75 -8.75
C ARG A 32 19.90 -7.69 -9.28
N VAL A 33 19.01 -7.17 -8.44
CA VAL A 33 18.04 -6.14 -8.83
C VAL A 33 18.77 -4.81 -9.04
N TYR A 34 19.72 -4.45 -8.16
CA TYR A 34 20.57 -3.27 -8.32
C TYR A 34 21.37 -3.29 -9.63
N GLU A 35 21.97 -4.43 -9.99
CA GLU A 35 22.70 -4.58 -11.25
C GLU A 35 21.77 -4.41 -12.47
N THR A 36 20.56 -4.95 -12.42
CA THR A 36 19.56 -4.73 -13.47
C THR A 36 19.14 -3.26 -13.56
N TYR A 37 18.94 -2.59 -12.43
CA TYR A 37 18.59 -1.17 -12.39
C TYR A 37 19.66 -0.31 -13.07
N LYS A 38 20.95 -0.51 -12.77
CA LYS A 38 22.05 0.18 -13.43
C LYS A 38 22.06 -0.01 -14.95
N LYS A 39 21.75 -1.22 -15.43
CA LYS A 39 21.68 -1.49 -16.88
C LYS A 39 20.58 -0.68 -17.56
N TRP A 40 19.41 -0.58 -16.93
CA TRP A 40 18.32 0.24 -17.47
C TRP A 40 18.64 1.73 -17.43
N LEU A 41 19.25 2.22 -16.35
CA LEU A 41 19.70 3.60 -16.26
C LEU A 41 20.73 3.94 -17.35
N HIS A 42 21.69 3.04 -17.59
CA HIS A 42 22.65 3.21 -18.68
C HIS A 42 21.98 3.25 -20.06
N LYS A 43 21.00 2.37 -20.30
CA LYS A 43 20.25 2.34 -21.57
C LYS A 43 19.46 3.63 -21.80
N ASP A 44 18.79 4.13 -20.76
CA ASP A 44 18.09 5.43 -20.79
C ASP A 44 19.06 6.55 -21.18
N PHE A 45 20.22 6.64 -20.51
CA PHE A 45 21.19 7.72 -20.77
C PHE A 45 21.97 7.57 -22.08
N GLN A 46 22.03 6.37 -22.66
CA GLN A 46 22.70 6.15 -23.93
C GLN A 46 21.93 6.78 -25.10
N PHE A 47 20.59 6.67 -25.10
CA PHE A 47 19.73 7.32 -26.08
C PHE A 47 18.31 7.54 -25.50
N PRO A 48 18.08 8.66 -24.79
CA PRO A 48 16.83 8.90 -24.06
C PRO A 48 15.58 8.91 -24.95
N ASP A 49 15.65 9.51 -26.14
CA ASP A 49 14.49 9.59 -27.04
C ASP A 49 14.04 8.19 -27.49
N GLU A 50 14.99 7.33 -27.86
CA GLU A 50 14.69 5.95 -28.25
C GLU A 50 14.11 5.15 -27.06
N PHE A 51 14.70 5.32 -25.88
CA PHE A 51 14.24 4.68 -24.66
C PHE A 51 12.80 5.06 -24.32
N MET A 52 12.50 6.36 -24.31
CA MET A 52 11.19 6.89 -23.94
C MET A 52 10.11 6.56 -24.98
N HIS A 53 10.42 6.68 -26.28
CA HIS A 53 9.41 6.48 -27.33
C HIS A 53 9.13 5.02 -27.66
N PHE A 54 10.12 4.12 -27.55
CA PHE A 54 9.98 2.75 -28.06
C PHE A 54 10.12 1.66 -27.00
N PHE A 55 10.91 1.88 -25.94
CA PHE A 55 11.24 0.81 -24.99
C PHE A 55 10.47 0.89 -23.67
N GLN A 56 10.37 2.06 -23.05
CA GLN A 56 9.90 2.19 -21.67
C GLN A 56 8.50 1.57 -21.47
N ALA A 57 7.53 1.95 -22.31
CA ALA A 57 6.15 1.45 -22.20
C ALA A 57 6.07 -0.07 -22.35
N GLN A 58 6.81 -0.65 -23.30
CA GLN A 58 6.83 -2.09 -23.54
C GLN A 58 7.43 -2.86 -22.35
N GLU A 59 8.51 -2.34 -21.76
CA GLU A 59 9.16 -2.97 -20.60
C GLU A 59 8.32 -2.82 -19.32
N MET A 60 7.61 -1.70 -19.17
CA MET A 60 6.62 -1.52 -18.10
C MET A 60 5.48 -2.52 -18.23
N GLU A 61 4.93 -2.73 -19.43
CA GLU A 61 3.87 -3.72 -19.66
C GLU A 61 4.35 -5.15 -19.35
N LYS A 62 5.57 -5.52 -19.79
CA LYS A 62 6.18 -6.81 -19.43
C LYS A 62 6.30 -6.96 -17.92
N SER A 63 6.71 -5.90 -17.21
CA SER A 63 6.81 -5.91 -15.75
C SER A 63 5.45 -6.05 -15.07
N LEU A 64 4.41 -5.35 -15.57
CA LEU A 64 3.04 -5.49 -15.07
C LEU A 64 2.53 -6.93 -15.25
N LYS A 65 2.76 -7.57 -16.40
CA LYS A 65 2.39 -8.97 -16.65
C LYS A 65 3.09 -9.97 -15.72
N VAL A 66 4.28 -9.64 -15.22
CA VAL A 66 4.97 -10.47 -14.22
C VAL A 66 4.33 -10.27 -12.85
N VAL A 67 4.09 -9.01 -12.45
CA VAL A 67 3.46 -8.68 -11.16
C VAL A 67 2.03 -9.21 -11.09
N SER A 68 1.28 -9.16 -12.19
CA SER A 68 -0.12 -9.59 -12.24
C SER A 68 -0.30 -11.07 -11.88
N LYS A 69 0.69 -11.91 -12.20
CA LYS A 69 0.74 -13.32 -11.79
C LYS A 69 0.96 -13.48 -10.28
N LEU A 70 1.72 -12.58 -9.66
CA LEU A 70 1.98 -12.59 -8.22
C LEU A 70 0.74 -12.20 -7.41
N VAL A 71 -0.01 -11.20 -7.89
CA VAL A 71 -1.20 -10.67 -7.19
C VAL A 71 -2.52 -11.22 -7.75
N ASN A 72 -2.45 -12.23 -8.63
CA ASN A 72 -3.59 -12.93 -9.22
C ASN A 72 -4.66 -12.01 -9.86
N THR A 73 -4.24 -11.13 -10.78
CA THR A 73 -5.17 -10.24 -11.51
C THR A 73 -4.71 -10.02 -12.97
N ASP A 74 -5.57 -9.41 -13.81
CA ASP A 74 -5.17 -8.97 -15.14
C ASP A 74 -4.18 -7.80 -15.03
N TYR A 75 -3.12 -7.80 -15.82
CA TYR A 75 -2.13 -6.71 -15.82
C TYR A 75 -2.73 -5.35 -16.15
N LYS A 76 -3.88 -5.30 -16.85
CA LYS A 76 -4.64 -4.09 -17.14
C LYS A 76 -5.29 -3.46 -15.90
N ASN A 77 -5.43 -4.21 -14.81
CA ASN A 77 -5.90 -3.70 -13.51
C ASN A 77 -4.76 -3.11 -12.66
N LEU A 78 -3.52 -3.12 -13.18
CA LEU A 78 -2.34 -2.68 -12.45
C LEU A 78 -1.69 -1.46 -13.11
N ALA A 79 -1.14 -0.59 -12.28
CA ALA A 79 -0.32 0.53 -12.71
C ALA A 79 0.87 0.70 -11.77
N PHE A 80 2.02 1.11 -12.31
CA PHE A 80 3.14 1.55 -11.49
C PHE A 80 2.97 3.03 -11.13
N VAL A 81 3.08 3.32 -9.83
CA VAL A 81 3.12 4.68 -9.28
C VAL A 81 4.41 4.83 -8.46
N PRO A 82 4.89 6.07 -8.23
CA PRO A 82 6.16 6.28 -7.54
C PRO A 82 6.25 5.65 -6.14
N ASN A 83 5.14 5.63 -5.40
CA ASN A 83 5.05 5.03 -4.06
C ASN A 83 3.57 4.89 -3.62
N ALA A 84 3.35 4.26 -2.46
CA ALA A 84 2.01 4.05 -1.90
C ALA A 84 1.22 5.36 -1.65
N THR A 85 1.88 6.42 -1.18
CA THR A 85 1.23 7.72 -0.94
C THR A 85 0.75 8.35 -2.25
N SER A 86 1.53 8.24 -3.32
CA SER A 86 1.11 8.64 -4.67
C SER A 86 -0.11 7.85 -5.14
N GLY A 87 -0.15 6.53 -4.91
CA GLY A 87 -1.30 5.69 -5.24
C GLY A 87 -2.58 6.14 -4.53
N VAL A 88 -2.51 6.42 -3.22
CA VAL A 88 -3.64 6.97 -2.46
C VAL A 88 -4.07 8.33 -3.00
N ASN A 89 -3.12 9.21 -3.34
CA ASN A 89 -3.44 10.50 -3.95
C ASN A 89 -4.14 10.38 -5.30
N VAL A 90 -3.71 9.44 -6.16
CA VAL A 90 -4.36 9.19 -7.45
C VAL A 90 -5.83 8.85 -7.23
N VAL A 91 -6.12 7.87 -6.36
CA VAL A 91 -7.50 7.44 -6.09
C VAL A 91 -8.36 8.57 -5.52
N PHE A 92 -7.92 9.22 -4.45
CA PHE A 92 -8.75 10.25 -3.77
C PHE A 92 -8.88 11.56 -4.55
N ARG A 93 -8.03 11.82 -5.54
CA ARG A 93 -8.14 13.01 -6.39
C ARG A 93 -8.92 12.76 -7.68
N SER A 94 -9.01 11.51 -8.15
CA SER A 94 -9.75 11.17 -9.37
C SER A 94 -11.13 10.59 -9.11
N PHE A 95 -11.39 10.06 -7.91
CA PHE A 95 -12.69 9.46 -7.61
C PHE A 95 -13.80 10.54 -7.64
N PRO A 96 -14.94 10.29 -8.32
CA PRO A 96 -15.99 11.28 -8.55
C PRO A 96 -16.89 11.44 -7.31
N PHE A 97 -16.32 11.88 -6.19
CA PHE A 97 -17.03 12.16 -4.96
C PHE A 97 -18.19 13.13 -5.18
N GLN A 98 -19.32 12.83 -4.54
CA GLN A 98 -20.48 13.71 -4.46
C GLN A 98 -20.54 14.35 -3.09
N LYS A 99 -20.94 15.62 -3.03
CA LYS A 99 -21.15 16.32 -1.76
C LYS A 99 -22.10 15.51 -0.88
N GLY A 100 -21.70 15.28 0.37
CA GLY A 100 -22.47 14.48 1.32
C GLY A 100 -22.08 13.00 1.40
N ASP A 101 -21.27 12.48 0.46
CA ASP A 101 -20.67 11.15 0.58
C ASP A 101 -19.90 11.04 1.90
N THR A 102 -19.66 9.80 2.35
CA THR A 102 -18.86 9.54 3.54
C THR A 102 -17.69 8.63 3.21
N ILE A 103 -16.50 9.03 3.65
CA ILE A 103 -15.28 8.23 3.67
C ILE A 103 -15.11 7.70 5.08
N VAL A 104 -14.87 6.40 5.23
CA VAL A 104 -14.56 5.78 6.52
C VAL A 104 -13.14 5.22 6.50
N ILE A 105 -12.36 5.52 7.54
CA ILE A 105 -10.96 5.10 7.73
C ILE A 105 -10.72 4.57 9.14
N SER A 106 -9.59 3.90 9.38
CA SER A 106 -9.15 3.54 10.73
C SER A 106 -8.30 4.65 11.37
N SER A 107 -8.24 4.71 12.71
CA SER A 107 -7.33 5.62 13.43
C SER A 107 -5.85 5.25 13.31
N VAL A 108 -5.54 4.08 12.74
CA VAL A 108 -4.17 3.55 12.54
C VAL A 108 -3.72 3.65 11.08
N ILE A 109 -4.38 4.52 10.30
CA ILE A 109 -4.00 4.83 8.92
C ILE A 109 -2.60 5.45 8.86
N TYR A 110 -1.86 5.20 7.79
CA TYR A 110 -0.61 5.92 7.55
C TYR A 110 -0.83 7.44 7.45
N ASP A 111 -0.09 8.23 8.22
CA ASP A 111 -0.31 9.68 8.36
C ASP A 111 -0.43 10.43 7.02
N ALA A 112 0.45 10.14 6.05
CA ALA A 112 0.40 10.78 4.74
C ALA A 112 -0.88 10.43 3.94
N CYS A 113 -1.38 9.20 4.12
CA CYS A 113 -2.66 8.77 3.55
C CYS A 113 -3.82 9.49 4.26
N GLY A 114 -3.78 9.59 5.60
CA GLY A 114 -4.77 10.34 6.38
C GLY A 114 -4.88 11.81 5.95
N ASN A 115 -3.74 12.49 5.79
CA ASN A 115 -3.69 13.88 5.30
C ASN A 115 -4.28 14.03 3.89
N THR A 116 -4.01 13.07 3.01
CA THR A 116 -4.56 13.05 1.65
C THR A 116 -6.08 12.94 1.67
N ILE A 117 -6.61 12.08 2.54
CA ILE A 117 -8.04 11.82 2.69
C ILE A 117 -8.74 13.03 3.32
N ASP A 118 -8.17 13.62 4.37
CA ASP A 118 -8.72 14.84 4.98
C ASP A 118 -8.79 16.00 3.97
N PHE A 119 -7.72 16.19 3.19
CA PHE A 119 -7.71 17.18 2.13
C PHE A 119 -8.80 16.92 1.08
N ALA A 120 -8.92 15.68 0.59
CA ALA A 120 -9.96 15.30 -0.36
C ALA A 120 -11.37 15.46 0.23
N ALA A 121 -11.53 15.20 1.53
CA ALA A 121 -12.80 15.35 2.23
C ALA A 121 -13.27 16.80 2.24
N ARG A 122 -12.39 17.71 2.68
CA ARG A 122 -12.65 19.15 2.70
C ARG A 122 -12.87 19.70 1.29
N ARG A 123 -12.07 19.27 0.31
CA ARG A 123 -12.13 19.77 -1.07
C ARG A 123 -13.43 19.39 -1.80
N ASN A 124 -13.99 18.22 -1.51
CA ASN A 124 -15.19 17.69 -2.17
C ASN A 124 -16.47 17.85 -1.34
N GLY A 125 -16.38 18.35 -0.11
CA GLY A 125 -17.53 18.46 0.79
C GLY A 125 -18.10 17.11 1.20
N VAL A 126 -17.22 16.13 1.41
CA VAL A 126 -17.58 14.78 1.90
C VAL A 126 -17.21 14.63 3.36
N ASN A 127 -17.93 13.76 4.05
CA ASN A 127 -17.75 13.49 5.47
C ASN A 127 -16.60 12.51 5.67
N LEU A 128 -15.81 12.72 6.73
CA LEU A 128 -14.81 11.75 7.18
C LEU A 128 -15.28 11.10 8.49
N LYS A 129 -15.21 9.77 8.55
CA LYS A 129 -15.47 8.98 9.77
C LYS A 129 -14.27 8.12 10.09
N ILE A 130 -13.84 8.18 11.35
CA ILE A 130 -12.68 7.46 11.85
C ILE A 130 -13.19 6.37 12.77
N VAL A 131 -12.84 5.13 12.45
CA VAL A 131 -13.02 3.98 13.32
C VAL A 131 -11.80 3.90 14.21
N ASP A 132 -12.00 4.16 15.50
CA ASP A 132 -10.94 4.02 16.48
C ASP A 132 -10.50 2.56 16.58
N ILE A 133 -9.20 2.31 16.49
CA ILE A 133 -8.53 1.02 16.65
C ILE A 133 -7.39 1.21 17.65
N THR A 134 -7.37 0.40 18.70
CA THR A 134 -6.33 0.41 19.74
C THR A 134 -5.70 -0.97 19.81
N PHE A 135 -4.36 -1.08 19.84
CA PHE A 135 -3.71 -2.39 19.94
C PHE A 135 -3.33 -2.74 21.40
N PRO A 136 -3.39 -4.03 21.80
CA PRO A 136 -3.89 -5.16 21.02
C PRO A 136 -5.43 -5.23 21.02
N MET A 137 -6.01 -5.59 19.87
CA MET A 137 -7.44 -5.83 19.70
C MET A 137 -7.67 -7.13 18.93
N SER A 138 -8.75 -7.84 19.25
CA SER A 138 -9.14 -9.01 18.47
C SER A 138 -9.72 -8.59 17.12
N GLU A 139 -9.53 -9.43 16.11
CA GLU A 139 -10.14 -9.25 14.79
C GLU A 139 -11.66 -9.04 14.88
N LYS A 140 -12.34 -9.86 15.70
CA LYS A 140 -13.79 -9.72 15.95
C LYS A 140 -14.18 -8.33 16.46
N THR A 141 -13.34 -7.74 17.32
CA THR A 141 -13.58 -6.39 17.83
C THR A 141 -13.32 -5.33 16.78
N VAL A 142 -12.31 -5.52 15.92
CA VAL A 142 -12.03 -4.61 14.80
C VAL A 142 -13.22 -4.62 13.83
N LEU A 143 -13.68 -5.81 13.42
CA LEU A 143 -14.82 -5.97 12.52
C LEU A 143 -16.10 -5.37 13.10
N SER A 144 -16.42 -5.63 14.38
CA SER A 144 -17.64 -5.09 14.99
C SER A 144 -17.65 -3.56 15.06
N ARG A 145 -16.48 -2.91 15.24
CA ARG A 145 -16.37 -1.44 15.18
C ARG A 145 -16.62 -0.91 13.75
N PHE A 146 -16.11 -1.58 12.72
CA PHE A 146 -16.40 -1.22 11.33
C PHE A 146 -17.87 -1.40 10.98
N GLU A 147 -18.46 -2.55 11.33
CA GLU A 147 -19.87 -2.83 11.11
C GLU A 147 -20.77 -1.81 11.80
N ALA A 148 -20.49 -1.45 13.06
CA ALA A 148 -21.24 -0.44 13.79
C ALA A 148 -21.16 0.93 13.09
N THR A 149 -19.98 1.30 12.59
CA THR A 149 -19.77 2.55 11.86
C THR A 149 -20.52 2.55 10.53
N PHE A 150 -20.49 1.45 9.78
CA PHE A 150 -21.25 1.32 8.54
C PHE A 150 -22.75 1.38 8.77
N LYS A 151 -23.28 0.69 9.80
CA LYS A 151 -24.70 0.79 10.18
C LYS A 151 -25.11 2.22 10.52
N GLN A 152 -24.25 2.96 11.23
CA GLN A 152 -24.49 4.36 11.55
C GLN A 152 -24.51 5.25 10.30
N VAL A 153 -23.57 5.06 9.36
CA VAL A 153 -23.47 5.85 8.13
C VAL A 153 -24.61 5.55 7.17
N LEU A 154 -24.94 4.26 6.96
CA LEU A 154 -25.98 3.82 6.04
C LEU A 154 -27.41 4.02 6.57
N GLY A 155 -27.59 3.98 7.90
CA GLY A 155 -28.90 4.21 8.53
C GLY A 155 -29.39 5.66 8.43
N ASN A 156 -28.51 6.60 8.07
CA ASN A 156 -28.86 8.00 7.90
C ASN A 156 -29.43 8.24 6.49
N LYS A 157 -30.75 8.08 6.34
CA LYS A 157 -31.48 8.20 5.06
C LYS A 157 -31.36 9.55 4.36
N GLU A 158 -30.89 10.60 5.05
CA GLU A 158 -30.69 11.93 4.48
C GLU A 158 -29.37 12.08 3.70
N LYS A 159 -28.47 11.09 3.75
CA LYS A 159 -27.14 11.16 3.14
C LYS A 159 -26.95 10.05 2.10
N PRO A 160 -26.73 10.38 0.81
CA PRO A 160 -26.51 9.36 -0.19
C PRO A 160 -25.19 8.60 0.09
N GLY A 161 -25.26 7.27 0.02
CA GLY A 161 -24.19 6.32 -0.34
C GLY A 161 -22.84 6.40 0.39
N LEU A 162 -22.48 5.33 1.12
CA LEU A 162 -21.06 5.03 1.41
C LEU A 162 -20.36 4.73 0.08
N ARG A 163 -19.34 5.52 -0.31
CA ARG A 163 -18.66 5.33 -1.61
C ARG A 163 -17.20 4.91 -1.55
N LEU A 164 -16.53 4.93 -0.39
CA LEU A 164 -15.18 4.35 -0.30
C LEU A 164 -14.71 4.07 1.14
N PHE A 165 -14.00 2.94 1.29
CA PHE A 165 -13.33 2.53 2.52
C PHE A 165 -11.85 2.23 2.23
N VAL A 166 -10.91 2.85 2.95
CA VAL A 166 -9.47 2.53 2.83
C VAL A 166 -8.86 2.32 4.21
N SER A 167 -8.31 1.13 4.43
CA SER A 167 -7.45 0.82 5.58
C SER A 167 -6.07 0.46 5.06
N THR A 168 -5.07 1.30 5.35
CA THR A 168 -3.66 0.92 5.25
C THR A 168 -3.08 0.96 6.65
N MET A 169 -2.75 -0.22 7.19
CA MET A 169 -2.12 -0.36 8.50
C MET A 169 -0.81 0.41 8.52
N GLN A 170 -0.66 1.34 9.47
CA GLN A 170 0.66 1.72 9.95
C GLN A 170 1.22 0.54 10.75
N TYR A 171 2.47 0.17 10.49
CA TYR A 171 3.21 -0.69 11.41
C TYR A 171 3.05 -0.13 12.81
N ALA A 172 2.43 -0.91 13.71
CA ALA A 172 2.65 -0.71 15.13
C ALA A 172 4.17 -0.79 15.31
N GLN A 173 4.82 0.35 15.58
CA GLN A 173 6.17 0.33 16.11
C GLN A 173 6.05 -0.44 17.43
N CYS A 174 6.39 -1.73 17.38
CA CYS A 174 6.46 -2.58 18.55
C CYS A 174 7.65 -2.06 19.37
N GLN A 175 7.41 -1.05 20.21
CA GLN A 175 8.37 -0.60 21.23
C GLN A 175 8.35 -1.49 22.48
N ALA A 176 7.63 -2.62 22.44
CA ALA A 176 7.63 -3.57 23.54
C ALA A 176 8.70 -4.66 23.32
N ALA A 177 9.68 -4.70 24.22
CA ALA A 177 10.59 -5.83 24.34
C ALA A 177 9.79 -7.14 24.52
N GLY A 178 9.90 -8.08 23.58
CA GLY A 178 9.46 -9.48 23.78
C GLY A 178 8.40 -10.07 22.85
N CYS A 179 8.05 -9.46 21.70
CA CYS A 179 6.99 -10.02 20.86
C CYS A 179 7.49 -11.13 19.91
N HIS A 180 7.16 -12.39 20.21
CA HIS A 180 7.38 -13.55 19.33
C HIS A 180 6.28 -13.65 18.25
N LEU A 181 6.67 -13.52 16.97
CA LEU A 181 5.78 -13.74 15.83
C LEU A 181 5.59 -15.25 15.58
N ARG A 182 4.37 -15.76 15.74
CA ARG A 182 3.94 -17.02 15.10
C ARG A 182 3.07 -16.67 13.89
N GLU A 183 3.46 -17.20 12.74
CA GLU A 183 2.75 -17.08 11.46
C GLU A 183 1.42 -17.85 11.50
N SER A 184 0.35 -17.26 10.93
CA SER A 184 -0.89 -17.98 10.61
C SER A 184 -1.14 -17.89 9.09
N PRO A 185 -1.47 -18.99 8.38
CA PRO A 185 -1.35 -19.03 6.92
C PRO A 185 -2.58 -18.62 6.10
N ASN A 186 -3.73 -18.29 6.69
CA ASN A 186 -4.98 -18.14 5.92
C ASN A 186 -5.68 -16.82 6.20
N CYS A 187 -5.53 -15.84 5.30
CA CYS A 187 -6.43 -14.70 5.22
C CYS A 187 -6.52 -14.21 3.77
N VAL A 188 -7.28 -14.93 2.95
CA VAL A 188 -7.88 -14.39 1.72
C VAL A 188 -9.33 -14.13 2.10
N ALA A 189 -9.70 -12.86 2.30
CA ALA A 189 -11.08 -12.47 2.45
C ALA A 189 -11.58 -12.02 1.08
N ASP A 190 -12.31 -12.91 0.41
CA ASP A 190 -13.17 -12.56 -0.71
C ASP A 190 -14.28 -11.64 -0.17
N MET A 191 -14.30 -10.39 -0.62
CA MET A 191 -15.48 -9.52 -0.55
C MET A 191 -15.96 -9.32 -1.99
N GLU A 192 -16.89 -10.17 -2.43
CA GLU A 192 -17.78 -9.82 -3.54
C GLU A 192 -18.76 -8.73 -3.05
N LEU A 193 -18.97 -7.74 -3.94
CA LEU A 193 -19.85 -6.57 -3.74
C LEU A 193 -21.33 -6.94 -3.76
#